data_AF-A0A945G5B2-F1
#
_entry.id   AF-A0A945G5B2-F1
#
_cell.length_a   1.000
_cell.length_b   1.000
_cell.length_c   1.000
_cell.angle_alpha   90.00
_cell.angle_beta   90.00
_cell.angle_gamma   90.00
#
_symmetry.space_group_name_H-M   'P 1'
#
loop_
_entity.id
_entity.type
_entity.pdbx_description
1 polymer ?
#
loop_
_entity_poly.entity_id
_entity_poly.type
_entity_poly.pdbx_seq_one_letter_code
_entity_poly.pdbx_strand_id
1 'polypeptide(L)'
;MRMRFKDTPSERRKFLLSLSLMLSAVAGVLLWRAVIAWPGAWLAWGAVAVLLCVGLVWDAAGRRVHRAGMTFGFCMGRVFGTLFLLLLFFTVLLPLGLALRLFGKDLLQMRKWPPGAESYWKIPRPPGSLDRMH
;
A
#
# COMPACT_ATOMS: atom_id res chain seq x y z
N MET A 1 7.36 -10.85 -11.59
CA MET A 1 5.90 -10.70 -11.82
C MET A 1 5.68 -9.86 -13.07
N ARG A 2 5.24 -10.43 -14.20
CA ARG A 2 4.95 -9.66 -15.43
C ARG A 2 3.59 -8.98 -15.26
N MET A 3 3.57 -7.66 -15.19
CA MET A 3 2.32 -6.89 -15.15
C MET A 3 1.70 -6.86 -16.55
N ARG A 4 0.65 -7.66 -16.76
CA ARG A 4 -0.23 -7.53 -17.93
C ARG A 4 -1.25 -6.45 -17.64
N PHE A 5 -0.97 -5.22 -18.04
CA PHE A 5 -1.96 -4.15 -18.00
C PHE A 5 -2.94 -4.33 -19.16
N LYS A 6 -4.24 -4.31 -18.86
CA LYS A 6 -5.29 -4.42 -19.85
C LYS A 6 -5.44 -3.04 -20.50
N ASP A 7 -4.72 -2.82 -21.59
CA ASP A 7 -4.60 -1.53 -22.30
C ASP A 7 -5.90 -1.12 -23.03
N THR A 8 -7.01 -1.03 -22.30
CA THR A 8 -8.30 -0.60 -22.87
C THR A 8 -8.38 0.92 -22.93
N PRO A 9 -8.93 1.50 -24.01
CA PRO A 9 -9.01 2.96 -24.17
C PRO A 9 -9.88 3.63 -23.10
N SER A 10 -10.83 2.92 -22.49
CA SER A 10 -11.69 3.42 -21.41
C SER A 10 -10.94 3.55 -20.07
N GLU A 11 -10.02 2.64 -19.73
CA GLU A 11 -9.22 2.74 -18.50
C GLU A 11 -8.24 3.92 -18.55
N ARG A 12 -7.65 4.20 -19.72
CA ARG A 12 -6.79 5.38 -19.93
C ARG A 12 -7.54 6.68 -19.65
N ARG A 13 -8.77 6.81 -20.17
CA ARG A 13 -9.61 8.00 -19.94
C ARG A 13 -9.99 8.15 -18.47
N LYS A 14 -10.36 7.06 -17.79
CA LYS A 14 -10.65 7.08 -16.35
C LYS A 14 -9.45 7.50 -15.51
N PHE A 15 -8.26 7.02 -15.85
CA PHE A 15 -7.02 7.42 -15.18
C PHE A 15 -6.67 8.89 -15.41
N LEU A 16 -6.82 9.39 -16.66
CA LEU A 16 -6.59 10.80 -16.96
C LEU A 16 -7.60 11.71 -16.25
N LEU A 17 -8.86 11.29 -16.18
CA LEU A 17 -9.92 12.01 -15.45
C LEU A 17 -9.63 12.02 -13.95
N SER A 18 -9.28 10.88 -13.36
CA SER A 18 -8.97 10.82 -11.93
C SER A 18 -7.72 11.64 -11.59
N LEU A 19 -6.68 11.57 -12.42
CA LEU A 19 -5.45 12.36 -12.26
C LEU A 19 -5.76 13.86 -12.32
N SER A 20 -6.53 14.30 -13.32
CA SER A 20 -6.84 15.71 -13.51
C SER A 20 -7.78 16.25 -12.43
N LEU A 21 -8.73 15.44 -11.96
CA LEU A 21 -9.55 15.76 -10.80
C LEU A 21 -8.68 15.93 -9.55
N MET A 22 -7.72 15.02 -9.35
CA MET A 22 -6.80 15.08 -8.20
C MET A 22 -5.90 16.31 -8.27
N LEU A 23 -5.30 16.64 -9.42
CA LEU A 23 -4.50 17.86 -9.60
C LEU A 23 -5.33 19.13 -9.43
N SER A 24 -6.57 19.14 -9.92
CA SER A 24 -7.49 20.28 -9.75
C SER A 24 -7.82 20.53 -8.28
N ALA A 25 -8.10 19.46 -7.53
CA ALA A 25 -8.33 19.55 -6.08
C ALA A 25 -7.08 20.07 -5.34
N VAL A 26 -5.89 19.58 -5.70
CA VAL A 26 -4.62 20.07 -5.14
C VAL A 26 -4.45 21.56 -5.44
N ALA A 27 -4.63 22.00 -6.68
CA ALA A 27 -4.58 23.41 -7.04
C ALA A 27 -5.60 24.27 -6.26
N GLY A 28 -6.81 23.76 -6.03
CA GLY A 28 -7.83 24.39 -5.18
C GLY A 28 -7.42 24.51 -3.71
N VAL A 29 -6.76 23.49 -3.15
CA VAL A 29 -6.25 23.53 -1.77
C VAL A 29 -5.06 24.49 -1.65
N LEU A 30 -4.17 24.55 -2.65
CA LEU A 30 -3.05 25.51 -2.69
C LEU A 30 -3.54 26.96 -2.78
N LEU A 31 -4.63 27.19 -3.53
CA LEU A 31 -5.37 28.46 -3.54
C LEU A 31 -5.93 28.79 -2.16
N TRP A 32 -6.57 27.82 -1.50
CA TRP A 32 -7.19 28.03 -0.19
C TRP A 32 -6.14 28.36 0.90
N ARG A 33 -4.94 27.78 0.80
CA ARG A 33 -3.80 28.14 1.68
C ARG A 33 -3.12 29.46 1.30
N ALA A 34 -3.61 30.19 0.30
CA ALA A 34 -3.06 31.47 -0.18
C ALA A 34 -1.57 31.44 -0.57
N VAL A 35 -1.04 30.25 -0.88
CA VAL A 35 0.37 30.07 -1.30
C VAL A 35 0.57 30.55 -2.75
N ILE A 36 -0.51 30.70 -3.52
CA ILE A 36 -0.52 31.10 -4.92
C ILE A 36 -1.54 32.24 -5.12
N ALA A 37 -1.11 33.31 -5.79
CA ALA A 37 -2.00 34.40 -6.20
C ALA A 37 -3.01 33.93 -7.28
N TRP A 38 -4.19 34.54 -7.33
CA TRP A 38 -5.26 34.24 -8.29
C TRP A 38 -4.81 33.99 -9.75
N PRO A 39 -3.84 34.74 -10.32
CA PRO A 39 -3.33 34.48 -11.68
C PRO A 39 -2.61 33.13 -11.80
N GLY A 40 -1.86 32.72 -10.78
CA GLY A 40 -1.11 31.47 -10.77
C GLY A 40 -2.01 30.24 -10.71
N ALA A 41 -3.21 30.37 -10.15
CA ALA A 41 -4.20 29.30 -10.14
C ALA A 41 -4.91 29.09 -11.47
N TRP A 42 -5.22 30.17 -12.20
CA TRP A 42 -5.71 30.08 -13.57
C TRP A 42 -4.70 29.41 -14.49
N LEU A 43 -3.42 29.74 -14.34
CA LEU A 43 -2.33 29.06 -15.03
C LEU A 43 -2.24 27.58 -14.65
N ALA A 44 -2.39 27.24 -13.36
CA ALA A 44 -2.38 25.84 -12.90
C ALA A 44 -3.56 25.03 -13.47
N TRP A 45 -4.79 25.57 -13.43
CA TRP A 45 -5.95 24.92 -14.02
C TRP A 45 -5.89 24.86 -15.54
N GLY A 46 -5.38 25.90 -16.20
CA GLY A 46 -5.11 25.90 -17.63
C GLY A 46 -4.09 24.84 -18.03
N ALA A 47 -3.01 24.70 -17.26
CA ALA A 47 -2.01 23.65 -17.48
C ALA A 47 -2.61 22.25 -17.31
N VAL A 48 -3.46 22.03 -16.29
CA VAL A 48 -4.18 20.75 -16.08
C VAL A 48 -5.12 20.45 -17.26
N ALA A 49 -5.88 21.44 -17.73
CA ALA A 49 -6.78 21.29 -18.86
C ALA A 49 -6.03 20.99 -20.16
N VAL A 50 -4.91 21.66 -20.41
CA VAL A 50 -4.03 21.39 -21.56
C VAL A 50 -3.44 19.98 -21.46
N LEU A 51 -2.98 19.56 -20.29
CA LEU A 51 -2.45 18.21 -20.08
C LEU A 51 -3.50 17.13 -20.36
N LEU A 52 -4.75 17.37 -19.92
CA LEU A 52 -5.88 16.48 -20.16
C LEU A 52 -6.28 16.45 -21.64
N CYS A 53 -6.36 17.60 -22.31
CA CYS A 53 -6.64 17.66 -23.75
C CYS A 53 -5.55 16.98 -24.59
N VAL A 54 -4.27 17.24 -24.31
CA VAL A 54 -3.14 16.60 -25.02
C VAL A 54 -3.13 15.09 -24.77
N GLY A 55 -3.43 14.65 -23.54
CA GLY A 55 -3.53 13.23 -23.19
C GLY A 55 -4.70 12.50 -23.84
N LEU A 56 -5.80 13.20 -24.13
CA LEU A 56 -6.99 12.65 -24.80
C LEU A 56 -6.88 12.63 -26.33
N VAL A 57 -6.25 13.65 -26.93
CA VAL A 57 -6.08 13.76 -28.38
C VAL A 57 -4.95 12.86 -28.87
N TRP A 58 -3.86 12.73 -28.09
CA TRP A 58 -2.69 11.96 -28.50
C TRP A 58 -2.62 10.60 -27.80
N ASP A 59 -3.15 9.58 -28.46
CA ASP A 59 -3.29 8.23 -27.92
C ASP A 59 -1.94 7.59 -27.51
N ALA A 60 -0.85 7.93 -28.22
CA ALA A 60 0.50 7.49 -27.87
C ALA A 60 1.09 8.20 -26.63
N ALA A 61 0.74 9.47 -26.39
CA ALA A 61 1.17 10.21 -25.22
C ALA A 61 0.37 9.75 -23.99
N GLY A 62 -0.94 9.58 -24.13
CA GLY A 62 -1.81 9.01 -23.09
C GLY A 62 -1.34 7.62 -22.64
N ARG A 63 -0.87 6.78 -23.56
CA ARG A 63 -0.23 5.49 -23.24
C ARG A 63 1.01 5.64 -22.37
N ARG A 64 1.94 6.52 -22.74
CA ARG A 64 3.18 6.73 -21.98
C ARG A 64 2.90 7.28 -20.58
N VAL A 65 2.01 8.26 -20.48
CA VAL A 65 1.60 8.87 -19.20
C VAL A 65 0.93 7.84 -18.30
N HIS A 66 -0.03 7.06 -18.82
CA HIS A 66 -0.70 6.02 -18.04
C HIS A 66 0.28 4.96 -17.53
N ARG A 67 1.21 4.51 -18.40
CA ARG A 67 2.23 3.52 -18.01
C ARG A 67 3.20 4.06 -16.96
N ALA A 68 3.65 5.31 -17.12
CA ALA A 68 4.50 5.97 -16.14
C ALA A 68 3.78 6.11 -14.79
N GLY A 69 2.52 6.57 -14.80
CA GLY A 69 1.69 6.68 -13.61
C GLY A 69 1.45 5.35 -12.90
N MET A 70 1.15 4.29 -13.65
CA MET A 70 0.99 2.94 -13.10
C MET A 70 2.28 2.41 -12.50
N THR A 71 3.42 2.64 -13.14
CA THR A 71 4.74 2.23 -12.62
C THR A 71 5.08 2.99 -11.34
N PHE A 72 4.79 4.29 -11.31
CA PHE A 72 4.96 5.12 -10.13
C PHE A 72 4.07 4.66 -8.98
N GLY A 73 2.78 4.43 -9.24
CA GLY A 73 1.82 3.91 -8.27
C GLY A 73 2.24 2.54 -7.72
N PHE A 74 2.77 1.66 -8.57
CA PHE A 74 3.31 0.38 -8.11
C PHE A 74 4.55 0.54 -7.22
N CYS A 75 5.48 1.40 -7.61
CA CYS A 75 6.69 1.67 -6.82
C CYS A 75 6.32 2.25 -5.45
N MET A 76 5.40 3.23 -5.42
CA MET A 76 4.84 3.76 -4.18
C MET A 76 4.17 2.67 -3.36
N GLY A 77 3.28 1.88 -3.95
CA GLY A 77 2.59 0.80 -3.23
C GLY A 77 3.56 -0.21 -2.61
N ARG A 78 4.68 -0.52 -3.30
CA ARG A 78 5.73 -1.37 -2.75
C ARG A 78 6.44 -0.72 -1.57
N VAL A 79 6.85 0.54 -1.69
CA VAL A 79 7.51 1.28 -0.61
C VAL A 79 6.59 1.46 0.59
N PHE A 80 5.38 1.94 0.37
CA PHE A 80 4.37 2.12 1.42
C PHE A 80 3.96 0.81 2.06
N GLY A 81 3.79 -0.27 1.28
CA GLY A 81 3.50 -1.60 1.82
C GLY A 81 4.60 -2.10 2.75
N THR A 82 5.87 -2.00 2.32
CA THR A 82 7.02 -2.35 3.16
C THR A 82 7.12 -1.44 4.39
N LEU A 83 6.94 -0.13 4.23
CA LEU A 83 7.03 0.84 5.31
C LEU A 83 5.92 0.62 6.34
N PHE A 84 4.69 0.39 5.90
CA PHE A 84 3.55 0.15 6.77
C PHE A 84 3.71 -1.16 7.55
N LEU A 85 4.16 -2.23 6.88
CA LEU A 85 4.44 -3.50 7.54
C LEU A 85 5.56 -3.36 8.57
N LEU A 86 6.63 -2.62 8.23
CA LEU A 86 7.73 -2.34 9.12
C LEU A 86 7.25 -1.53 10.33
N LEU A 87 6.48 -0.46 10.11
CA LEU A 87 5.93 0.36 11.18
C LEU A 87 5.01 -0.46 12.10
N LEU A 88 4.11 -1.26 11.54
CA LEU A 88 3.24 -2.16 12.31
C LEU A 88 4.07 -3.15 13.13
N PHE A 89 5.13 -3.71 12.53
CA PHE A 89 6.00 -4.63 13.24
C PHE A 89 6.71 -3.96 14.42
N PHE A 90 7.33 -2.80 14.21
CA PHE A 90 8.07 -2.10 15.27
C PHE A 90 7.18 -1.44 16.32
N THR A 91 5.97 -1.01 15.95
CA THR A 91 5.07 -0.25 16.85
C THR A 91 4.08 -1.16 17.57
N VAL A 92 3.71 -2.29 16.98
CA VAL A 92 2.69 -3.19 17.55
C VAL A 92 3.32 -4.53 17.93
N LEU A 93 3.87 -5.27 16.96
CA LEU A 93 4.31 -6.64 17.20
C LEU A 93 5.52 -6.73 18.13
N LEU A 94 6.52 -5.87 17.92
CA LEU A 94 7.75 -5.83 18.70
C LEU A 94 7.48 -5.47 20.18
N PRO A 95 6.79 -4.36 20.51
CA PRO A 95 6.49 -4.05 21.91
C PRO A 95 5.52 -5.05 22.52
N LEU A 96 4.60 -5.64 21.76
CA LEU A 96 3.75 -6.71 22.26
C LEU A 96 4.57 -7.96 22.65
N GLY A 97 5.51 -8.37 21.81
CA GLY A 97 6.43 -9.47 22.10
C GLY A 97 7.33 -9.20 23.30
N LEU A 98 7.87 -7.98 23.41
CA LEU A 98 8.67 -7.55 24.57
C LEU A 98 7.82 -7.50 25.85
N ALA A 99 6.60 -6.98 25.78
CA ALA A 99 5.67 -6.96 26.90
C ALA A 99 5.35 -8.38 27.37
N LEU A 100 5.01 -9.30 26.46
CA LEU A 100 4.77 -10.70 26.79
C LEU A 100 5.98 -11.35 27.48
N ARG A 101 7.20 -11.03 27.02
CA ARG A 101 8.45 -11.51 27.62
C ARG A 101 8.66 -10.93 29.02
N LEU A 102 8.37 -9.65 29.24
CA LEU A 102 8.45 -8.98 30.56
C LEU A 102 7.40 -9.53 31.55
N PHE A 103 6.18 -9.82 31.08
CA PHE A 103 5.14 -10.46 31.88
C PHE A 103 5.38 -11.96 32.12
N GLY A 104 6.52 -12.51 31.67
CA GLY A 104 6.89 -13.91 31.87
C GLY A 104 6.01 -14.91 31.10
N LYS A 105 5.18 -14.44 30.16
CA LYS A 105 4.33 -15.29 29.32
C LYS A 105 5.15 -15.88 28.19
N ASP A 106 5.71 -17.05 28.44
CA ASP A 106 6.38 -17.86 27.41
C ASP A 106 5.33 -18.61 26.57
N LEU A 107 4.81 -17.94 25.53
CA LEU A 107 3.85 -18.52 24.59
C LEU A 107 4.42 -19.71 23.82
N LEU A 108 5.73 -19.70 23.56
CA LEU A 108 6.41 -20.76 22.82
C LEU A 108 6.92 -21.89 23.75
N GLN A 109 6.85 -21.71 25.08
CA GLN A 109 7.36 -22.63 26.10
C GLN A 109 8.82 -23.04 25.86
N MET A 110 9.61 -22.17 25.24
CA MET A 110 11.01 -22.45 24.88
C MET A 110 11.93 -22.49 26.09
N ARG A 111 11.56 -21.80 27.18
CA ARG A 111 12.37 -21.72 28.41
C ARG A 111 12.47 -23.06 29.15
N LYS A 112 11.61 -24.03 28.83
CA LYS A 112 11.62 -25.38 29.41
C LYS A 112 12.42 -26.39 28.60
N TRP A 113 13.07 -25.99 27.49
CA TRP A 113 13.82 -26.93 26.67
C TRP A 113 15.19 -27.24 27.29
N PRO A 114 15.50 -28.51 27.59
CA PRO A 114 16.83 -28.89 28.04
C PRO A 114 17.85 -28.72 26.89
N PRO A 115 19.05 -28.20 27.17
CA PRO A 115 20.10 -28.11 26.16
C PRO A 115 20.54 -29.54 25.77
N GLY A 116 20.12 -30.00 24.58
CA GLY A 116 20.46 -31.33 24.05
C GLY A 116 19.28 -32.24 23.68
N ALA A 117 18.05 -31.73 23.60
CA ALA A 117 16.90 -32.55 23.18
C ALA A 117 17.00 -32.98 21.71
N GLU A 118 16.99 -34.29 21.44
CA GLU A 118 16.99 -34.88 20.08
C GLU A 118 15.68 -34.60 19.31
N SER A 119 14.59 -34.24 20.02
CA SER A 119 13.29 -33.97 19.40
C SER A 119 12.49 -32.93 20.19
N TYR A 120 11.93 -31.96 19.47
CA TYR A 120 11.02 -30.92 19.99
C TYR A 120 9.54 -31.30 19.88
N TRP A 121 9.26 -32.56 19.56
CA TRP A 121 7.91 -33.04 19.31
C TRP A 121 7.07 -32.99 20.59
N LYS A 122 5.99 -32.21 20.59
CA LYS A 122 4.98 -32.27 21.66
C LYS A 122 4.01 -33.40 21.33
N ILE A 123 3.86 -34.33 22.27
CA ILE A 123 2.89 -35.41 22.16
C ILE A 123 1.49 -34.76 22.02
N PRO A 124 0.72 -35.09 20.96
CA PRO A 124 -0.65 -34.62 20.83
C PRO A 124 -1.46 -34.96 22.07
N ARG A 125 -2.36 -34.07 22.49
CA ARG A 125 -3.27 -34.39 23.59
C ARG A 125 -4.10 -35.62 23.20
N PRO A 126 -4.39 -36.53 24.15
CA PRO A 126 -5.23 -37.68 23.86
C PRO A 126 -6.59 -37.21 23.31
N PRO A 127 -7.19 -37.99 22.39
CA PRO A 127 -8.43 -37.61 21.71
C PRO A 127 -9.51 -37.27 22.74
N GLY A 128 -10.09 -36.09 22.58
CA GLY A 128 -11.16 -35.58 23.45
C GLY A 128 -12.46 -36.35 23.22
N SER A 129 -13.45 -36.16 24.10
CA SER A 129 -14.76 -36.81 23.96
C SER A 129 -15.47 -36.49 22.64
N LEU A 130 -15.10 -35.38 21.99
CA LEU A 130 -15.64 -34.94 20.70
C LEU A 130 -15.01 -35.67 19.50
N ASP A 131 -13.78 -36.17 19.63
CA ASP A 131 -13.12 -36.96 18.57
C ASP A 131 -13.64 -38.40 18.50
N ARG A 132 -14.41 -38.85 19.51
CA ARG A 132 -15.02 -40.20 19.55
C ARG A 132 -16.42 -40.25 18.93
N MET A 133 -16.90 -39.13 18.37
CA MET A 133 -18.26 -39.02 17.82
C MET A 133 -18.33 -39.27 16.30
N HIS A 134 -17.20 -39.58 15.66
CA HIS A 134 -17.08 -40.05 14.28
C HIS A 134 -16.43 -41.43 14.23
#